data_AF-A0A936R7X5-F1
#
_entry.id   AF-A0A936R7X5-F1
#
_cell.length_a   1.000
_cell.length_b   1.000
_cell.length_c   1.000
_cell.angle_alpha   90.00
_cell.angle_beta   90.00
_cell.angle_gamma   90.00
#
_symmetry.space_group_name_H-M   'P 1'
#
loop_
_entity.id
_entity.type
_entity.pdbx_description
1 polymer ?
#
loop_
_entity_poly.entity_id
_entity_poly.type
_entity_poly.pdbx_seq_one_letter_code
_entity_poly.pdbx_strand_id
1 'polypeptide(L)' 'MVCMPLAPLAVPTRRIIRIGLALWALALVVTLAVPALRSEERSWWPWACVAGLGLGMLGYTYVARGRGNAVGAEEPPL' A
#
# COMPACT_ATOMS: atom_id res chain seq x y z
N MET A 1 10.42 -10.04 -35.49
CA MET A 1 9.68 -9.46 -34.35
C MET A 1 10.68 -9.19 -33.25
N VAL A 2 11.28 -7.99 -33.26
CA VAL A 2 12.29 -7.59 -32.28
C VAL A 2 11.53 -7.23 -31.00
N CYS A 3 11.79 -7.95 -29.93
CA CYS A 3 11.31 -7.54 -28.61
C CYS A 3 12.17 -6.35 -28.19
N MET A 4 11.61 -5.13 -28.15
CA MET A 4 12.29 -4.01 -27.51
C MET A 4 12.53 -4.37 -26.04
N PRO A 5 13.75 -4.17 -25.49
CA PRO A 5 13.98 -4.38 -24.07
C PRO A 5 13.11 -3.38 -23.29
N LEU A 6 12.12 -3.92 -22.58
CA LEU A 6 11.23 -3.15 -21.73
C LEU A 6 12.08 -2.63 -20.56
N ALA A 7 12.42 -1.35 -20.58
CA ALA A 7 13.13 -0.75 -19.45
C ALA A 7 12.25 -0.90 -18.20
N PRO A 8 12.80 -1.47 -17.09
CA PRO A 8 12.02 -1.67 -15.88
C PRO A 8 11.56 -0.31 -15.34
N LEU A 9 10.25 -0.10 -15.28
CA LEU A 9 9.69 1.08 -14.64
C LEU A 9 10.02 1.03 -13.14
N ALA A 10 10.82 1.99 -12.69
CA ALA A 10 11.13 2.21 -11.28
C ALA A 10 9.89 2.78 -10.58
N VAL A 11 8.94 1.90 -10.25
CA VAL A 11 7.78 2.28 -9.45
C VAL A 11 8.21 2.30 -7.98
N PRO A 12 8.02 3.41 -7.24
CA PRO A 12 8.34 3.48 -5.83
C PRO A 12 7.28 2.76 -5.00
N THR A 13 7.17 1.44 -5.18
CA THR A 13 6.14 0.56 -4.58
C THR A 13 6.13 0.69 -3.05
N ARG A 14 7.30 0.85 -2.43
CA ARG A 14 7.44 1.07 -0.98
C ARG A 14 6.82 2.40 -0.51
N ARG A 15 6.76 3.43 -1.35
CA ARG A 15 6.10 4.70 -1.03
C ARG A 15 4.58 4.56 -1.15
N ILE A 16 4.12 3.90 -2.21
CA ILE A 16 2.69 3.64 -2.46
C ILE A 16 2.07 2.85 -1.30
N ILE A 17 2.73 1.76 -0.88
CA ILE A 17 2.25 0.93 0.23
C ILE A 17 2.18 1.73 1.54
N ARG A 18 3.20 2.56 1.83
CA ARG A 18 3.18 3.41 3.03
C ARG A 18 2.02 4.39 3.04
N ILE A 19 1.72 5.01 1.90
CA ILE A 19 0.59 5.95 1.77
C ILE A 19 -0.73 5.20 1.97
N GLY A 20 -0.90 4.02 1.35
CA GLY A 20 -2.09 3.19 1.55
C GLY A 20 -2.29 2.77 3.01
N LEU A 21 -1.22 2.35 3.68
CA LEU A 21 -1.25 1.99 5.10
C LEU A 21 -1.63 3.19 5.98
N ALA A 22 -1.05 4.37 5.72
CA ALA A 22 -1.36 5.60 6.45
C ALA A 22 -2.81 6.05 6.25
N LEU A 23 -3.31 5.98 5.01
CA LEU A 23 -4.72 6.28 4.69
C LEU A 23 -5.67 5.34 5.42
N TRP A 24 -5.39 4.03 5.43
CA TRP A 24 -6.22 3.06 6.13
C TRP A 24 -6.14 3.17 7.66
N ALA A 25 -4.98 3.50 8.22
CA ALA A 25 -4.85 3.81 9.64
C ALA A 25 -5.68 5.05 10.02
N LEU A 26 -5.62 6.10 9.20
CA LEU A 26 -6.43 7.31 9.40
C LEU A 26 -7.94 7.00 9.30
N ALA A 27 -8.36 6.22 8.30
CA ALA A 27 -9.74 5.79 8.15
C ALA A 27 -10.24 4.98 9.36
N LEU A 28 -9.40 4.11 9.94
CA LEU A 28 -9.73 3.39 11.16
C LEU A 28 -9.93 4.35 12.34
N VAL A 29 -9.03 5.32 12.52
CA VAL A 29 -9.15 6.34 13.59
C VAL A 29 -10.44 7.12 13.44
N VAL A 30 -10.79 7.57 12.23
CA VAL A 30 -12.04 8.28 11.95
C VAL A 30 -13.26 7.40 12.26
N THR A 31 -13.24 6.14 11.83
CA THR A 31 -14.34 5.19 12.08
C THR A 31 -14.55 4.91 13.57
N LEU A 32 -13.47 4.85 14.36
CA LEU A 32 -13.54 4.68 15.80
C LEU A 32 -14.02 5.95 16.52
N ALA A 33 -13.51 7.11 16.08
CA ALA A 33 -13.85 8.43 16.62
C ALA A 33 -15.30 8.85 16.33
N VAL A 34 -15.90 8.36 15.24
CA VAL A 34 -17.29 8.65 14.88
C VAL A 34 -18.19 7.45 15.22
N PRO A 35 -18.77 7.38 16.43
CA PRO A 35 -19.65 6.28 16.82
C PRO A 35 -20.91 6.15 15.96
N ALA A 36 -21.34 7.23 15.30
CA ALA A 36 -22.44 7.20 14.33
C ALA A 36 -22.14 6.33 13.09
N LEU A 37 -20.86 6.10 12.77
CA LEU A 37 -20.43 5.18 11.71
C LEU A 37 -20.39 3.72 12.18
N ARG A 38 -20.63 3.44 13.46
CA ARG A 38 -20.63 2.10 14.07
C ARG A 38 -22.03 1.58 14.40
N SER A 39 -23.08 2.30 14.01
CA SER A 39 -24.46 1.83 14.13
C SER A 39 -24.68 0.51 13.39
N GLU A 40 -25.62 -0.33 13.85
CA GLU A 40 -25.92 -1.69 13.36
C GLU A 40 -25.81 -1.87 11.83
N GLU A 41 -26.35 -0.93 11.04
CA GLU A 41 -26.38 -0.97 9.57
C GLU A 41 -25.04 -0.61 8.88
N ARG A 42 -24.06 -0.14 9.65
CA ARG A 42 -22.78 0.42 9.19
C ARG A 42 -21.57 -0.22 9.88
N SER A 43 -21.81 -1.22 10.73
CA SER A 43 -20.83 -2.05 11.47
C SER A 43 -19.76 -2.75 10.60
N TRP A 44 -19.92 -2.74 9.26
CA TRP A 44 -18.96 -3.25 8.29
C TRP A 44 -17.80 -2.27 7.97
N TRP A 45 -17.93 -0.97 8.25
CA TRP A 45 -16.88 0.04 8.01
C TRP A 45 -15.57 -0.21 8.77
N PRO A 46 -15.59 -0.59 10.07
CA PRO A 46 -14.39 -1.00 10.78
C PRO A 46 -13.71 -2.19 10.10
N TRP A 47 -14.48 -3.17 9.62
CA TRP A 47 -13.94 -4.34 8.92
C TRP A 47 -13.31 -4.00 7.58
N ALA A 48 -13.87 -3.03 6.84
CA ALA A 48 -13.21 -2.49 5.64
C ALA A 48 -11.85 -1.86 5.98
N CYS A 49 -11.76 -1.11 7.09
CA CYS A 49 -10.51 -0.52 7.56
C CYS A 49 -9.48 -1.57 7.98
N VAL A 50 -9.91 -2.62 8.68
CA VAL A 50 -9.06 -3.75 9.08
C VAL A 50 -8.54 -4.51 7.85
N ALA A 51 -9.40 -4.78 6.86
CA ALA A 51 -9.01 -5.42 5.61
C ALA A 51 -7.97 -4.59 4.85
N GLY A 52 -8.16 -3.26 4.80
CA GLY A 52 -7.23 -2.33 4.19
C GLY A 52 -5.85 -2.27 4.87
N LEU A 53 -5.82 -2.22 6.20
CA LEU A 53 -4.58 -2.33 6.98
C LEU A 53 -3.90 -3.68 6.77
N GLY A 54 -4.65 -4.77 6.77
CA GLY A 54 -4.14 -6.12 6.52
C GLY A 54 -3.50 -6.26 5.15
N LEU A 55 -4.19 -5.83 4.08
CA LEU A 55 -3.67 -5.83 2.72
C LEU A 55 -2.45 -4.91 2.56
N GLY A 56 -2.46 -3.74 3.21
CA GLY A 56 -1.30 -2.83 3.25
C GLY A 56 -0.08 -3.45 3.92
N MET A 57 -0.28 -4.14 5.04
CA MET A 57 0.79 -4.85 5.76
C MET A 57 1.33 -6.03 4.96
N LEU A 58 0.46 -6.79 4.28
CA LEU A 58 0.86 -7.86 3.36
C LEU A 58 1.68 -7.30 2.19
N GLY A 59 1.25 -6.20 1.57
CA GLY A 59 2.02 -5.51 0.53
C GLY A 59 3.38 -5.04 1.05
N TYR A 60 3.44 -4.50 2.27
CA TYR A 60 4.68 -4.05 2.89
C TYR A 60 5.64 -5.19 3.12
N THR A 61 5.17 -6.29 3.72
CA THR A 61 6.01 -7.49 3.95
C THR A 61 6.45 -8.15 2.64
N TYR A 62 5.63 -8.11 1.59
CA TYR A 62 5.98 -8.60 0.26
C TYR A 62 7.12 -7.79 -0.37
N VAL A 63 7.04 -6.45 -0.32
CA VAL A 63 8.10 -5.58 -0.84
C VAL A 63 9.34 -5.60 0.04
N ALA A 64 9.17 -5.62 1.37
CA ALA A 64 10.27 -5.68 2.34
C ALA A 64 11.06 -7.00 2.25
N ARG A 65 10.45 -8.10 1.81
CA ARG A 65 11.12 -9.38 1.52
C ARG A 65 11.96 -9.36 0.24
N GLY A 66 12.18 -8.20 -0.39
CA GLY A 66 13.14 -8.04 -1.48
C GLY A 66 12.59 -8.25 -2.89
N ARG A 67 11.27 -8.42 -3.06
CA ARG A 67 10.63 -8.53 -4.38
C ARG A 67 10.28 -7.17 -5.02
N GLY A 68 10.44 -6.07 -4.29
CA GLY A 68 10.10 -4.72 -4.76
C GLY A 68 11.22 -3.69 -4.66
N ASN A 69 12.44 -4.08 -4.28
CA ASN A 69 13.61 -3.20 -4.35
C ASN A 69 14.28 -3.41 -5.71
N ALA A 70 13.98 -2.54 -6.68
CA ALA A 70 14.87 -2.27 -7.80
C ALA A 70 16.07 -1.48 -7.24
N VAL A 71 17.05 -2.20 -6.68
CA VAL A 71 18.28 -1.65 -6.10
C VAL A 71 19.26 -1.11 -7.18
N GLY A 72 18.80 -0.65 -8.34
CA GLY A 72 19.72 -0.39 -9.46
C GLY A 72 19.24 0.55 -10.56
N ALA A 73 18.68 1.72 -10.24
CA ALA A 73 18.43 2.76 -11.26
C ALA A 73 19.18 4.08 -11.00
N GLU A 74 20.16 4.07 -10.09
CA GLU A 74 21.19 5.10 -9.88
C GLU A 74 22.49 4.37 -10.25
N GLU A 75 23.36 4.77 -11.18
CA GLU A 75 23.64 6.03 -11.89
C GLU A 75 24.10 5.70 -13.32
N PRO A 76 23.87 6.56 -14.33
CA PRO A 76 24.70 6.53 -15.53
C PRO A 76 26.11 7.01 -15.15
N PRO A 77 27.18 6.19 -15.27
CA PRO A 77 28.51 6.77 -15.41
C PRO A 77 28.55 7.46 -16.78
N LEU A 78 28.99 8.70 -16.73
CA LEU A 78 29.08 9.71 -17.77
C LEU A 78 29.70 9.17 -19.07
#